data_AF-A0A432UDQ8-F1
#
_entry.id   AF-A0A432UDQ8-F1
#
_cell.length_a   1.000
_cell.length_b   1.000
_cell.length_c   1.000
_cell.angle_alpha   90.00
_cell.angle_beta   90.00
_cell.angle_gamma   90.00
#
_symmetry.space_group_name_H-M   'P 1'
#
loop_
_entity.id
_entity.type
_entity.pdbx_description
1 polymer ?
#
loop_
_entity_poly.entity_id
_entity_poly.type
_entity_poly.pdbx_seq_one_letter_code
_entity_poly.pdbx_strand_id
1 'polypeptide(L)'
;MGVYAKRLEYQLILSLIVLSVLILTGFNFLFLKRKLNEIVYTTTVEETKTALKDRVTSSYEAMKEAQRLHLKDAKEEVKQAVEDAYAIAKTIYLYCKSRRCSDKVTKRLIINALRNIRFFGEKGYVFIDEVKGKVVLNPTFPQIEGKNMW
;
A
#
# COMPACT_ATOMS: atom_id res chain seq x y z
N MET A 1 86.86 -0.90 -34.77
CA MET A 1 85.96 -0.17 -33.85
C MET A 1 84.53 0.06 -34.40
N GLY A 2 84.30 0.10 -35.72
CA GLY A 2 82.97 0.42 -36.28
C GLY A 2 81.84 -0.61 -36.13
N VAL A 3 82.14 -1.90 -35.94
CA VAL A 3 81.12 -2.96 -35.82
C VAL A 3 80.41 -2.94 -34.45
N TYR A 4 81.14 -2.60 -33.39
CA TYR A 4 80.58 -2.48 -32.03
C TYR A 4 79.67 -1.25 -31.88
N ALA A 5 80.05 -0.12 -32.49
CA ALA A 5 79.24 1.10 -32.50
C ALA A 5 77.88 0.88 -33.20
N LYS A 6 77.86 0.23 -34.37
CA LYS A 6 76.61 -0.09 -35.08
C LYS A 6 75.70 -1.05 -34.29
N ARG A 7 76.26 -2.06 -33.60
CA ARG A 7 75.45 -2.94 -32.73
C ARG A 7 74.79 -2.18 -31.59
N LEU A 8 75.48 -1.21 -31.00
CA LEU A 8 74.95 -0.39 -29.92
C LEU A 8 73.81 0.53 -30.40
N GLU A 9 73.96 1.16 -31.57
CA GLU A 9 72.91 1.97 -32.19
C GLU A 9 71.63 1.16 -32.47
N TYR A 10 71.75 -0.05 -33.02
CA TYR A 10 70.60 -0.92 -33.26
C TYR A 10 69.88 -1.32 -31.97
N GLN A 11 70.62 -1.62 -30.89
CA GLN A 11 70.03 -1.96 -29.60
C GLN A 11 69.26 -0.76 -28.99
N LEU A 12 69.81 0.45 -29.12
CA LEU A 12 69.15 1.68 -28.69
C LEU A 12 67.84 1.91 -29.46
N ILE A 13 67.86 1.81 -30.79
CA ILE A 13 66.65 1.95 -31.62
C ILE A 13 65.58 0.90 -31.26
N LEU A 14 65.99 -0.37 -31.08
CA LEU A 14 65.08 -1.45 -30.72
C LEU A 14 64.43 -1.19 -29.35
N SER A 15 65.21 -0.74 -28.37
CA SER A 15 64.70 -0.39 -27.04
C SER A 15 63.67 0.75 -27.08
N LEU A 16 63.88 1.72 -27.97
CA LEU A 16 63.01 2.88 -28.15
C LEU A 16 61.66 2.49 -28.79
N ILE A 17 61.69 1.56 -29.74
CA ILE A 17 60.48 0.98 -30.34
C ILE A 17 59.69 0.17 -29.31
N VAL A 18 60.37 -0.65 -28.50
CA VAL A 18 59.71 -1.41 -27.43
C VAL A 18 59.07 -0.46 -26.41
N LEU A 19 59.77 0.60 -26.04
CA LEU A 19 59.26 1.61 -25.11
C LEU A 19 58.04 2.35 -25.69
N SER A 20 58.05 2.71 -26.98
CA SER A 20 56.92 3.39 -27.62
C SER A 20 55.68 2.49 -27.69
N VAL A 21 55.86 1.21 -27.98
CA VAL A 21 54.77 0.21 -27.97
C VAL A 21 54.20 0.03 -26.56
N LEU A 22 55.06 -0.03 -25.53
CA LEU A 22 54.62 -0.11 -24.13
C LEU A 22 53.84 1.14 -23.70
N ILE A 23 54.28 2.33 -24.12
CA ILE A 23 53.58 3.58 -23.84
C ILE A 23 52.21 3.61 -24.53
N LEU A 24 52.15 3.23 -25.81
CA LEU A 24 50.89 3.20 -26.59
C LEU A 24 49.88 2.19 -26.04
N THR A 25 50.35 1.00 -25.66
CA THR A 25 49.49 -0.04 -25.08
C THR A 25 49.02 0.35 -23.67
N GLY A 26 49.92 0.86 -22.82
CA GLY A 26 49.57 1.38 -21.50
C GLY A 26 48.60 2.55 -21.57
N PHE A 27 48.81 3.49 -22.50
CA PHE A 27 47.90 4.62 -22.72
C PHE A 27 46.51 4.15 -23.18
N ASN A 28 46.44 3.26 -24.18
CA ASN A 28 45.17 2.70 -24.65
C ASN A 28 44.42 1.97 -23.52
N PHE A 29 45.12 1.18 -22.72
CA PHE A 29 44.51 0.45 -21.60
C PHE A 29 43.94 1.40 -20.53
N LEU A 30 44.69 2.44 -20.16
CA LEU A 30 44.23 3.46 -19.21
C LEU A 30 43.03 4.25 -19.77
N PHE A 31 43.07 4.61 -21.04
CA PHE A 31 41.98 5.32 -21.71
C PHE A 31 40.70 4.47 -21.77
N LEU A 32 40.82 3.18 -22.11
CA LEU A 32 39.70 2.25 -22.16
C LEU A 32 39.10 2.01 -20.78
N LYS A 33 39.94 1.81 -19.74
CA LYS A 33 39.48 1.68 -18.35
C LYS A 33 38.68 2.90 -17.87
N ARG A 34 39.15 4.11 -18.19
CA ARG A 34 38.46 5.35 -17.80
C ARG A 34 37.08 5.44 -18.44
N LYS A 35 36.99 5.22 -19.75
CA LYS A 35 35.71 5.22 -20.49
C LYS A 35 34.74 4.16 -19.98
N LEU A 36 35.24 2.95 -19.73
CA LEU A 36 34.40 1.86 -19.22
C LEU A 36 33.86 2.18 -17.83
N ASN A 37 34.71 2.68 -16.92
CA ASN A 37 34.27 3.06 -15.57
C ASN A 37 33.23 4.18 -15.61
N GLU A 38 33.40 5.20 -16.44
CA GLU A 38 32.45 6.31 -16.55
C GLU A 38 31.07 5.84 -17.06
N ILE A 39 31.05 5.01 -18.10
CA ILE A 39 29.81 4.44 -18.65
C ILE A 39 29.15 3.52 -17.62
N VAL A 40 29.91 2.61 -16.99
CA VAL A 40 29.37 1.70 -15.97
C VAL A 40 28.82 2.47 -14.78
N TYR A 41 29.52 3.49 -14.27
CA TYR A 41 29.02 4.30 -13.17
C TYR A 41 27.75 5.06 -13.53
N THR A 42 27.72 5.73 -14.68
CA THR A 42 26.56 6.55 -15.08
C THR A 42 25.33 5.70 -15.40
N THR A 43 25.51 4.60 -16.12
CA THR A 43 24.42 3.65 -16.44
C THR A 43 23.90 2.95 -15.19
N THR A 44 24.77 2.42 -14.33
CA THR A 44 24.33 1.76 -13.09
C THR A 44 23.61 2.72 -12.16
N VAL A 45 24.07 3.98 -12.04
CA VAL A 45 23.39 4.99 -11.21
C VAL A 45 22.01 5.36 -11.79
N GLU A 46 21.88 5.55 -13.10
CA GLU A 46 20.58 5.88 -13.69
C GLU A 46 19.62 4.68 -13.74
N GLU A 47 20.12 3.47 -14.01
CA GLU A 47 19.35 2.23 -13.95
C GLU A 47 18.85 1.94 -12.54
N THR A 48 19.71 2.05 -11.53
CA THR A 48 19.32 1.84 -10.12
C THR A 48 18.33 2.91 -9.65
N LYS A 49 18.52 4.17 -10.04
CA LYS A 49 17.58 5.26 -9.75
C LYS A 49 16.23 5.05 -10.41
N THR A 50 16.22 4.58 -11.66
CA THR A 50 14.98 4.25 -12.39
C THR A 50 14.28 3.06 -11.74
N ALA A 51 15.01 1.97 -11.49
CA ALA A 51 14.48 0.80 -10.80
C ALA A 51 13.94 1.13 -9.39
N LEU A 52 14.59 2.05 -8.67
CA LEU A 52 14.12 2.51 -7.37
C LEU A 52 12.83 3.32 -7.50
N LYS A 53 12.75 4.26 -8.45
CA LYS A 53 11.52 5.02 -8.73
C LYS A 53 10.37 4.08 -9.09
N ASP A 54 10.61 3.09 -9.93
CA ASP A 54 9.60 2.12 -10.34
C ASP A 54 9.13 1.30 -9.15
N ARG A 55 10.06 0.79 -8.32
CA ARG A 55 9.71 0.04 -7.10
C ARG A 55 8.88 0.87 -6.13
N VAL A 56 9.23 2.13 -5.90
CA VAL A 56 8.47 3.03 -5.02
C VAL A 56 7.09 3.29 -5.61
N THR A 57 7.00 3.57 -6.91
CA THR A 57 5.74 3.83 -7.60
C THR A 57 4.82 2.61 -7.56
N SER A 58 5.33 1.42 -7.88
CA SER A 58 4.56 0.18 -7.83
C SER A 58 4.12 -0.15 -6.40
N SER A 59 4.96 0.07 -5.40
CA SER A 59 4.58 -0.14 -3.99
C SER A 59 3.48 0.82 -3.57
N TYR A 60 3.57 2.09 -3.96
CA TYR A 60 2.55 3.10 -3.70
C TYR A 60 1.21 2.74 -4.34
N GLU A 61 1.19 2.38 -5.62
CA GLU A 61 -0.04 1.98 -6.30
C GLU A 61 -0.64 0.69 -5.71
N ALA A 62 0.19 -0.28 -5.33
CA ALA A 62 -0.27 -1.49 -4.64
C ALA A 62 -0.93 -1.17 -3.28
N MET A 63 -0.33 -0.26 -2.49
CA MET A 63 -0.90 0.18 -1.21
C MET A 63 -2.23 0.92 -1.41
N LYS A 64 -2.31 1.78 -2.42
CA LYS A 64 -3.53 2.51 -2.77
C LYS A 64 -4.65 1.57 -3.19
N GLU A 65 -4.34 0.55 -3.99
CA GLU A 65 -5.33 -0.45 -4.40
C GLU A 65 -5.79 -1.32 -3.23
N ALA A 66 -4.86 -1.75 -2.36
CA ALA A 66 -5.21 -2.45 -1.13
C ALA A 66 -6.15 -1.61 -0.25
N GLN A 67 -5.86 -0.32 -0.07
CA GLN A 67 -6.73 0.60 0.67
C GLN A 67 -8.12 0.71 0.03
N ARG A 68 -8.19 0.81 -1.31
CA ARG A 68 -9.46 0.88 -2.05
C ARG A 68 -10.30 -0.38 -1.84
N LEU A 69 -9.68 -1.55 -1.91
CA LEU A 69 -10.34 -2.84 -1.69
C LEU A 69 -10.83 -2.95 -0.25
N HIS A 70 -9.99 -2.66 0.75
CA HIS A 70 -10.40 -2.65 2.15
C HIS A 70 -11.58 -1.70 2.43
N LEU A 71 -11.57 -0.51 1.83
CA LEU A 71 -12.69 0.42 1.96
C LEU A 71 -13.96 -0.11 1.31
N LYS A 72 -13.84 -0.78 0.16
CA LYS A 72 -14.98 -1.40 -0.52
C LYS A 72 -15.56 -2.52 0.35
N ASP A 73 -14.73 -3.41 0.87
CA ASP A 73 -15.15 -4.54 1.69
C ASP A 73 -15.79 -4.06 3.00
N ALA A 74 -15.20 -3.06 3.65
CA ALA A 74 -15.78 -2.44 4.85
C ALA A 74 -17.15 -1.80 4.56
N LYS A 75 -17.33 -1.15 3.40
CA LYS A 75 -18.63 -0.59 3.02
C LYS A 75 -19.68 -1.68 2.81
N GLU A 76 -19.31 -2.79 2.18
CA GLU A 76 -20.24 -3.91 1.98
C GLU A 76 -20.60 -4.58 3.30
N GLU A 77 -19.64 -4.76 4.22
CA GLU A 77 -19.91 -5.31 5.56
C GLU A 77 -20.87 -4.42 6.37
N VAL A 78 -20.68 -3.09 6.35
CA VAL A 78 -21.62 -2.16 7.00
C VAL A 78 -23.01 -2.26 6.39
N LYS A 79 -23.10 -2.32 5.07
CA LYS A 79 -24.38 -2.44 4.35
C LYS A 79 -25.09 -3.73 4.73
N GLN A 80 -24.38 -4.86 4.72
CA GLN A 80 -24.92 -6.15 5.13
C GLN A 80 -25.40 -6.13 6.58
N ALA A 81 -24.62 -5.53 7.50
CA ALA A 81 -25.02 -5.41 8.90
C ALA A 81 -26.33 -4.63 9.10
N VAL A 82 -26.55 -3.57 8.30
CA VAL A 82 -27.81 -2.80 8.31
C VAL A 82 -28.96 -3.61 7.71
N GLU A 83 -28.73 -4.32 6.61
CA GLU A 83 -29.72 -5.19 5.98
C GLU A 83 -30.17 -6.32 6.93
N ASP A 84 -29.22 -6.96 7.63
CA ASP A 84 -29.49 -8.00 8.62
C ASP A 84 -30.29 -7.45 9.81
N ALA A 85 -29.88 -6.30 10.35
CA ALA A 85 -30.61 -5.63 11.43
C ALA A 85 -32.04 -5.27 11.01
N TYR A 86 -32.22 -4.79 9.78
CA TYR A 86 -33.53 -4.49 9.23
C TYR A 86 -34.38 -5.76 9.05
N ALA A 87 -33.80 -6.85 8.54
CA ALA A 87 -34.48 -8.13 8.36
C ALA A 87 -34.97 -8.70 9.71
N ILE A 88 -34.14 -8.62 10.76
CA ILE A 88 -34.50 -9.00 12.13
C ILE A 88 -35.67 -8.13 12.62
N ALA A 89 -35.53 -6.80 12.52
CA ALA A 89 -36.57 -5.87 12.97
C ALA A 89 -37.90 -6.10 12.24
N LYS A 90 -37.85 -6.29 10.93
CA LYS A 90 -39.02 -6.57 10.07
C LYS A 90 -39.68 -7.89 10.44
N THR A 91 -38.89 -8.94 10.69
CA THR A 91 -39.41 -10.25 11.11
C THR A 91 -40.16 -10.15 12.44
N ILE A 92 -39.55 -9.48 13.43
CA ILE A 92 -40.19 -9.23 14.74
C ILE A 92 -41.47 -8.41 14.57
N TYR A 93 -41.45 -7.37 13.73
CA TYR A 93 -42.62 -6.55 13.44
C TYR A 93 -43.76 -7.37 12.81
N LEU A 94 -43.48 -8.18 11.79
CA LEU A 94 -44.49 -9.02 11.13
C LEU A 94 -45.08 -10.07 12.07
N TYR A 95 -44.22 -10.72 12.87
CA TYR A 95 -44.66 -11.63 13.93
C TYR A 95 -45.61 -10.92 14.91
N CYS A 96 -45.20 -9.77 15.44
CA CYS A 96 -45.98 -8.97 16.37
C CYS A 96 -47.31 -8.50 15.76
N LYS A 97 -47.30 -8.11 14.49
CA LYS A 97 -48.50 -7.69 13.75
C LYS A 97 -49.52 -8.83 13.66
N SER A 98 -49.09 -10.06 13.34
CA SER A 98 -49.97 -11.23 13.29
C SER A 98 -50.55 -11.60 14.67
N ARG A 99 -49.80 -11.35 15.74
CA ARG A 99 -50.18 -11.63 17.13
C ARG A 99 -50.87 -10.46 17.83
N ARG A 100 -51.06 -9.33 17.15
CA ARG A 100 -51.62 -8.08 17.71
C ARG A 100 -50.88 -7.60 18.97
N CYS A 101 -49.55 -7.73 18.99
CA CYS A 101 -48.73 -7.14 20.05
C CYS A 101 -48.90 -5.62 20.06
N SER A 102 -48.82 -5.01 21.23
CA SER A 102 -48.77 -3.54 21.34
C SER A 102 -47.45 -2.99 20.75
N ASP A 103 -47.48 -1.76 20.27
CA ASP A 103 -46.29 -1.05 19.75
C ASP A 103 -45.14 -1.04 20.75
N LYS A 104 -45.44 -0.87 22.05
CA LYS A 104 -44.45 -0.89 23.12
C LYS A 104 -43.73 -2.24 23.20
N VAL A 105 -44.47 -3.34 23.09
CA VAL A 105 -43.90 -4.70 23.10
C VAL A 105 -43.05 -4.93 21.84
N THR A 106 -43.58 -4.56 20.67
CA THR A 106 -42.87 -4.71 19.39
C THR A 106 -41.55 -3.94 19.39
N LYS A 107 -41.56 -2.66 19.78
CA LYS A 107 -40.35 -1.83 19.87
C LYS A 107 -39.32 -2.44 20.84
N ARG A 108 -39.76 -2.88 22.02
CA ARG A 108 -38.87 -3.51 23.02
C ARG A 108 -38.21 -4.78 22.48
N LEU A 109 -38.96 -5.64 21.77
CA LEU A 109 -38.41 -6.86 21.18
C LEU A 109 -37.35 -6.55 20.13
N ILE A 110 -37.60 -5.57 19.26
CA ILE A 110 -36.64 -5.12 18.25
C ILE A 110 -35.37 -4.57 18.94
N ILE A 111 -35.52 -3.65 19.90
CA ILE A 111 -34.39 -3.06 20.62
C ILE A 111 -33.54 -4.14 21.29
N ASN A 112 -34.17 -5.09 21.99
CA ASN A 112 -33.46 -6.16 22.69
C ASN A 112 -32.74 -7.11 21.73
N ALA A 113 -33.35 -7.43 20.59
CA ALA A 113 -32.74 -8.29 19.58
C ALA A 113 -31.50 -7.64 18.93
N LEU A 114 -31.53 -6.33 18.72
CA LEU A 114 -30.46 -5.61 18.03
C LEU A 114 -29.34 -5.11 18.96
N ARG A 115 -29.60 -4.93 20.27
CA ARG A 115 -28.66 -4.31 21.22
C ARG A 115 -27.28 -4.97 21.27
N ASN A 116 -27.23 -6.29 21.14
CA ASN A 116 -25.99 -7.06 21.25
C ASN A 116 -25.37 -7.42 19.89
N ILE A 117 -25.93 -6.94 18.78
CA ILE A 117 -25.34 -7.18 17.47
C ILE A 117 -24.03 -6.40 17.35
N ARG A 118 -22.98 -7.11 16.92
CA ARG A 118 -21.62 -6.60 16.73
C ARG A 118 -21.05 -7.13 15.43
N PHE A 119 -20.24 -6.30 14.77
CA PHE A 119 -19.52 -6.62 13.53
C PHE A 119 -18.13 -5.95 13.58
N PHE A 120 -17.26 -6.17 12.58
CA PHE A 120 -15.87 -5.71 12.62
C PHE A 120 -15.08 -6.11 13.90
N GLY A 121 -15.29 -7.33 14.40
CA GLY A 121 -14.64 -7.81 15.61
C GLY A 121 -14.93 -6.91 16.82
N GLU A 122 -16.21 -6.77 17.17
CA GLU A 122 -16.74 -5.99 18.30
C GLU A 122 -16.69 -4.46 18.16
N LYS A 123 -16.14 -3.91 17.07
CA LYS A 123 -16.03 -2.45 16.86
C LYS A 123 -17.27 -1.82 16.24
N GLY A 124 -18.00 -2.57 15.41
CA GLY A 124 -19.25 -2.15 14.78
C GLY A 124 -20.45 -2.48 15.66
N TYR A 125 -21.45 -1.61 15.67
CA TYR A 125 -22.70 -1.79 16.43
C TYR A 125 -23.87 -1.13 15.69
N VAL A 126 -25.09 -1.59 16.00
CA VAL A 126 -26.34 -1.02 15.47
C VAL A 126 -26.89 0.02 16.44
N PHE A 127 -27.35 1.15 15.92
CA PHE A 127 -28.07 2.18 16.66
C PHE A 127 -29.43 2.47 16.00
N ILE A 128 -30.35 3.05 16.76
CA ILE A 128 -31.68 3.44 16.27
C ILE A 128 -31.99 4.82 16.82
N ASP A 129 -32.36 5.74 15.93
CA ASP A 129 -32.87 7.06 16.28
C ASP A 129 -34.28 7.25 15.70
N GLU A 130 -35.11 8.02 16.39
CA GLU A 130 -36.35 8.53 15.82
C GLU A 130 -36.03 9.71 14.88
N VAL A 131 -36.87 9.92 13.87
CA VAL A 131 -36.73 11.02 12.89
C VAL A 131 -36.60 12.40 13.56
N LYS A 132 -37.15 12.57 14.76
CA LYS A 132 -37.08 13.82 15.54
C LYS A 132 -35.81 13.95 16.42
N GLY A 133 -34.79 13.10 16.23
CA GLY A 133 -33.51 13.19 16.93
C GLY A 133 -33.46 12.49 18.30
N LYS A 134 -34.53 11.78 18.69
CA LYS A 134 -34.54 11.00 19.93
C LYS A 134 -33.78 9.69 19.75
N VAL A 135 -32.78 9.46 20.60
CA VAL A 135 -32.00 8.21 20.60
C VAL A 135 -32.84 7.08 21.20
N VAL A 136 -33.03 6.00 20.45
CA VAL A 136 -33.83 4.83 20.86
C VAL A 136 -32.95 3.69 21.33
N LEU A 137 -31.86 3.41 20.62
CA LEU A 137 -30.88 2.37 20.94
C LEU A 137 -29.49 2.88 20.62
N ASN A 138 -28.60 2.88 21.62
CA ASN A 138 -27.18 3.07 21.42
C ASN A 138 -26.41 2.18 22.43
N PRO A 139 -25.92 1.00 22.01
CA PRO A 139 -25.27 0.07 22.92
C PRO A 139 -23.92 0.57 23.43
N THR A 140 -23.25 1.46 22.69
CA THR A 140 -21.94 2.03 23.06
C THR A 140 -22.11 3.20 24.02
N PHE A 141 -23.19 3.97 23.87
CA PHE A 141 -23.51 5.12 24.71
C PHE A 141 -24.93 4.98 25.28
N PRO A 142 -25.19 4.01 26.18
CA PRO A 142 -26.53 3.79 26.72
C PRO A 142 -27.08 5.00 27.51
N GLN A 143 -26.20 5.85 28.04
CA GLN A 143 -26.56 7.05 28.82
C GLN A 143 -27.25 8.16 28.00
N ILE A 144 -27.25 8.07 26.67
CA ILE A 144 -27.98 9.01 25.80
C ILE A 144 -29.32 8.46 25.31
N GLU A 145 -29.63 7.19 25.57
CA GLU A 145 -30.93 6.62 25.20
C GLU A 145 -32.07 7.38 25.88
N GLY A 146 -33.10 7.71 25.11
CA GLY A 146 -34.25 8.50 25.55
C GLY A 146 -34.07 10.01 25.46
N LYS A 147 -32.86 10.52 25.24
CA LYS A 147 -32.58 11.96 25.05
C LYS A 147 -32.82 12.37 23.59
N ASN A 148 -33.25 13.62 23.40
CA ASN A 148 -33.22 14.27 22.11
C ASN A 148 -31.85 14.93 21.92
N MET A 149 -31.19 14.65 20.79
CA MET A 149 -29.86 15.18 20.47
C MET A 149 -29.90 16.33 19.46
N TRP A 150 -31.10 16.75 19.04
CA TRP A 150 -31.36 17.80 18.05
C TRP A 150 -32.13 18.96 18.68
#